data_AF-A0A1V9ZJ42-F1
#
_entry.id   AF-A0A1V9ZJ42-F1
#
_cell.length_a   1.000
_cell.length_b   1.000
_cell.length_c   1.000
_cell.angle_alpha   90.00
_cell.angle_beta   90.00
_cell.angle_gamma   90.00
#
_symmetry.space_group_name_H-M   'P 1'
#
loop_
_entity.id
_entity.type
_entity.pdbx_description
1 polymer ?
#
loop_
_entity_poly.entity_id
_entity_poly.type
_entity_poly.pdbx_seq_one_letter_code
_entity_poly.pdbx_strand_id
1 'polypeptide(L)'
;MDRRRLGLAITALLTFGLAFIGLSLEIRIIKHREDSPLSVYTAQHGSPAESTPAPVVLRQLVREEFSLAHTLDPTTHVHLVFTTSCKQSLRFFLSSSLQISLSRVGHRGPLTEIVLGCSSDEMALLAKLPTFYYDFRFHFAPDFSHQGDDHYTPYNKPFGIRHFLHHAARPDNLSVALIDADYVFFKPLRINTGAKWAKYYETSGTRRPEDVTDTVVDGTALAQNMKAFLGGRWFNDYNSTMKNIVCGSRRCANVSTDDAFEYYEPAGTPYIMTRSDWHRFAEDYVNFTVVGRQYQEEWMVEMYAYGAAAANQDIKHTLLKHLGPATPDYNATEYWDFLPNSTANPCLDAFEMVLPQDPPVGIHYAMYYGADDKIDAGYWYSKHRVPNDFTECDAMLLELPPPTEWTKIDSMELSEKERQGKRHNVWLECTLTKFTNQVATEIKSKMCPLGFNTHRGISLDATKTAQSAYAKSLT
;
A
#
# COMPACT_ATOMS: atom_id res chain seq x y z
N MET A 1 26.27 -28.61 -17.72
CA MET A 1 25.44 -27.42 -17.42
C MET A 1 26.31 -26.18 -17.59
N ASP A 2 25.87 -25.28 -18.47
CA ASP A 2 26.67 -24.23 -19.10
C ASP A 2 26.87 -23.00 -18.19
N ARG A 3 28.14 -22.61 -17.99
CA ARG A 3 28.59 -21.47 -17.15
C ARG A 3 28.05 -20.11 -17.61
N ARG A 4 27.45 -20.03 -18.81
CA ARG A 4 26.86 -18.78 -19.34
C ARG A 4 25.53 -18.38 -18.69
N ARG A 5 24.79 -19.29 -18.04
CA ARG A 5 23.51 -18.95 -17.37
C ARG A 5 23.67 -18.38 -15.96
N LEU A 6 24.84 -18.54 -15.33
CA LEU A 6 25.08 -18.02 -13.98
C LEU A 6 25.44 -16.52 -13.96
N GLY A 7 25.97 -16.00 -15.06
CA GLY A 7 26.37 -14.59 -15.16
C GLY A 7 25.19 -13.61 -15.27
N LEU A 8 24.09 -14.00 -15.93
CA LEU A 8 22.93 -13.14 -16.15
C LEU A 8 22.03 -12.99 -14.90
N ALA A 9 22.00 -13.99 -14.01
CA ALA A 9 21.21 -13.92 -12.78
C ALA A 9 21.83 -12.99 -11.72
N ILE A 10 23.17 -12.86 -11.71
CA ILE A 10 23.89 -12.03 -10.72
C ILE A 10 23.80 -10.53 -11.07
N THR A 11 23.72 -10.18 -12.36
CA THR A 11 23.63 -8.77 -12.79
C THR A 11 22.25 -8.15 -12.53
N ALA A 12 21.17 -8.93 -12.57
CA ALA A 12 19.81 -8.47 -12.26
C ALA A 12 19.58 -8.23 -10.75
N LEU A 13 20.22 -9.02 -9.89
CA LEU A 13 20.15 -8.85 -8.43
C LEU A 13 20.95 -7.65 -7.91
N LEU A 14 22.07 -7.32 -8.56
CA LEU A 14 22.91 -6.16 -8.17
C LEU A 14 22.33 -4.82 -8.63
N THR A 15 21.55 -4.78 -9.71
CA THR A 15 20.92 -3.54 -10.19
C THR A 15 19.69 -3.14 -9.37
N PHE A 16 18.97 -4.10 -8.77
CA PHE A 16 17.85 -3.79 -7.87
C PHE A 16 18.27 -3.43 -6.43
N GLY A 17 19.38 -3.99 -5.92
CA GLY A 17 19.89 -3.67 -4.59
C GLY A 17 20.41 -2.22 -4.44
N LEU A 18 20.94 -1.64 -5.52
CA LEU A 18 21.52 -0.28 -5.50
C LEU A 18 20.47 0.84 -5.61
N ALA A 19 19.29 0.57 -6.17
CA ALA A 19 18.20 1.55 -6.22
C ALA A 19 17.60 1.86 -4.83
N PHE A 20 17.78 0.97 -3.85
CA PHE A 20 17.28 1.15 -2.48
C PHE A 20 18.26 1.88 -1.54
N ILE A 21 19.56 1.92 -1.84
CA ILE A 21 20.59 2.52 -0.96
C ILE A 21 20.74 4.04 -1.20
N GLY A 22 20.37 4.54 -2.37
CA GLY A 22 20.55 5.96 -2.74
C GLY A 22 19.59 6.96 -2.08
N LEU A 23 18.57 6.52 -1.32
CA LEU A 23 17.52 7.41 -0.80
C LEU A 23 17.77 8.02 0.59
N SER A 24 18.95 7.79 1.20
CA SER A 24 19.21 8.16 2.60
C SER A 24 20.17 9.35 2.83
N LEU A 25 20.60 10.06 1.78
CA LEU A 25 21.42 11.27 1.94
C LEU A 25 20.89 12.39 1.05
N GLU A 26 20.30 13.43 1.65
CA GLU A 26 20.79 14.81 1.59
C GLU A 26 19.80 15.80 2.25
N ILE A 27 20.26 16.43 3.34
CA ILE A 27 19.63 17.54 4.04
C ILE A 27 20.53 18.78 3.86
N ARG A 28 19.92 19.88 3.37
CA ARG A 28 20.31 21.31 3.44
C ARG A 28 21.51 21.78 2.60
N ILE A 29 21.24 22.78 1.74
CA ILE A 29 21.67 24.20 1.90
C ILE A 29 20.76 25.07 1.01
N ILE A 30 20.00 25.98 1.63
CA ILE A 30 19.22 27.05 0.96
C ILE A 30 20.01 28.35 1.11
N LYS A 31 20.19 29.09 0.01
CA LYS A 31 20.73 30.45 0.02
C LYS A 31 19.74 31.41 -0.65
N HIS A 32 19.33 32.42 0.11
CA HIS A 32 18.47 33.55 -0.28
C HIS A 32 19.00 34.33 -1.50
N ARG A 33 18.08 34.82 -2.35
CA ARG A 33 18.21 36.15 -2.96
C ARG A 33 16.84 36.75 -3.36
N GLU A 34 16.79 38.07 -3.26
CA GLU A 34 15.66 39.01 -3.25
C GLU A 34 15.00 39.33 -4.61
N ASP A 35 13.67 39.49 -4.55
CA ASP A 35 12.76 40.56 -5.02
C ASP A 35 12.78 41.22 -6.42
N SER A 36 11.54 41.24 -6.96
CA SER A 36 10.82 42.32 -7.69
C SER A 36 10.86 42.36 -9.23
N PRO A 37 9.83 42.93 -9.91
CA PRO A 37 8.40 43.02 -9.58
C PRO A 37 7.45 42.68 -10.77
N LEU A 38 6.17 42.59 -10.41
CA LEU A 38 4.96 42.31 -11.18
C LEU A 38 4.77 43.14 -12.47
N SER A 39 4.14 42.50 -13.48
CA SER A 39 3.34 43.20 -14.49
C SER A 39 1.98 42.52 -14.66
N VAL A 40 0.94 43.35 -14.55
CA VAL A 40 -0.49 43.04 -14.56
C VAL A 40 -0.98 42.90 -15.99
N TYR A 41 -1.73 41.84 -16.30
CA TYR A 41 -2.66 41.85 -17.42
C TYR A 41 -4.01 41.26 -17.01
N THR A 42 -5.03 42.09 -17.22
CA THR A 42 -6.46 41.88 -16.96
C THR A 42 -7.18 41.40 -18.22
N ALA A 43 -8.39 40.88 -17.99
CA ALA A 43 -9.52 40.70 -18.92
C ALA A 43 -9.61 39.30 -19.59
N GLN A 44 -10.78 38.68 -19.79
CA GLN A 44 -12.17 39.03 -19.44
C GLN A 44 -13.05 37.78 -19.60
N HIS A 45 -14.17 37.78 -18.90
CA HIS A 45 -15.23 36.76 -18.90
C HIS A 45 -15.90 36.52 -20.26
N GLY A 46 -16.19 35.26 -20.56
CA GLY A 46 -17.25 34.82 -21.47
C GLY A 46 -17.84 33.50 -20.95
N SER A 47 -19.13 33.50 -20.62
CA SER A 47 -19.92 32.36 -20.14
C SER A 47 -20.87 31.86 -21.24
N PRO A 48 -21.54 30.70 -21.09
CA PRO A 48 -21.43 29.59 -22.03
C PRO A 48 -22.72 29.33 -22.83
N ALA A 49 -22.58 28.64 -23.96
CA ALA A 49 -23.70 28.16 -24.76
C ALA A 49 -24.15 26.76 -24.30
N GLU A 50 -25.47 26.64 -24.10
CA GLU A 50 -26.27 25.45 -23.80
C GLU A 50 -25.95 24.22 -24.66
N SER A 51 -25.88 23.05 -24.03
CA SER A 51 -25.95 21.74 -24.69
C SER A 51 -27.05 20.87 -24.06
N THR A 52 -27.89 20.32 -24.93
CA THR A 52 -28.98 19.38 -24.66
C THR A 52 -28.49 18.03 -24.09
N PRO A 53 -29.32 17.30 -23.31
CA PRO A 53 -28.85 16.22 -22.44
C PRO A 53 -28.61 14.90 -23.18
N ALA A 54 -27.45 14.29 -22.91
CA ALA A 54 -27.09 12.92 -23.30
C ALA A 54 -27.64 11.89 -22.27
N PRO A 55 -27.78 10.61 -22.65
CA PRO A 55 -28.60 9.64 -21.94
C PRO A 55 -27.96 9.09 -20.65
N VAL A 56 -28.85 8.68 -19.75
CA VAL A 56 -28.69 8.13 -18.40
C VAL A 56 -27.59 7.06 -18.30
N VAL A 57 -26.36 7.45 -17.91
CA VAL A 57 -25.39 6.58 -17.24
C VAL A 57 -24.65 7.40 -16.17
N LEU A 58 -25.35 7.73 -15.10
CA LEU A 58 -24.72 8.14 -13.86
C LEU A 58 -25.52 7.49 -12.73
N ARG A 59 -25.27 6.20 -12.48
CA ARG A 59 -25.42 5.73 -11.10
C ARG A 59 -24.28 6.39 -10.33
N GLN A 60 -24.56 7.60 -9.85
CA GLN A 60 -24.05 8.05 -8.56
C GLN A 60 -23.97 6.83 -7.67
N LEU A 61 -22.75 6.45 -7.29
CA LEU A 61 -22.54 5.85 -5.99
C LEU A 61 -23.12 6.86 -5.01
N VAL A 62 -24.42 6.71 -4.72
CA VAL A 62 -25.06 7.40 -3.61
C VAL A 62 -24.16 7.07 -2.44
N ARG A 63 -23.48 8.09 -1.92
CA ARG A 63 -22.75 8.02 -0.68
C ARG A 63 -23.80 7.62 0.34
N GLU A 64 -23.94 6.33 0.63
CA GLU A 64 -24.71 5.90 1.80
C GLU A 64 -24.05 6.67 2.95
N GLU A 65 -24.78 7.61 3.54
CA GLU A 65 -24.35 8.25 4.78
C GLU A 65 -24.34 7.15 5.84
N PHE A 66 -23.19 6.48 5.97
CA PHE A 66 -23.00 5.43 6.94
C PHE A 66 -23.03 6.07 8.33
N SER A 67 -24.20 5.95 8.97
CA SER A 67 -24.38 6.28 10.37
C SER A 67 -23.60 5.29 11.24
N LEU A 68 -22.99 5.78 12.32
CA LEU A 68 -22.43 4.99 13.42
C LEU A 68 -23.47 4.04 14.07
N ALA A 69 -24.75 4.15 13.71
CA ALA A 69 -25.83 3.29 14.18
C ALA A 69 -25.87 1.90 13.53
N HIS A 70 -25.05 1.61 12.50
CA HIS A 70 -25.01 0.27 11.92
C HIS A 70 -24.37 -0.73 12.90
N THR A 71 -25.10 -1.81 13.19
CA THR A 71 -24.59 -2.91 14.00
C THR A 71 -23.46 -3.61 13.24
N LEU A 72 -22.24 -3.51 13.76
CA LEU A 72 -21.09 -4.26 13.25
C LEU A 72 -21.28 -5.74 13.60
N ASP A 73 -21.21 -6.60 12.59
CA ASP A 73 -21.10 -8.04 12.78
C ASP A 73 -19.63 -8.40 13.09
N PRO A 74 -19.30 -8.82 14.33
CA PRO A 74 -17.94 -9.13 14.74
C PRO A 74 -17.36 -10.38 14.10
N THR A 75 -18.21 -11.20 13.45
CA THR A 75 -17.75 -12.40 12.77
C THR A 75 -17.22 -12.09 11.37
N THR A 76 -17.82 -11.10 10.67
CA THR A 76 -17.47 -10.80 9.26
C THR A 76 -16.85 -9.44 9.00
N HIS A 77 -16.98 -8.47 9.91
CA HIS A 77 -16.34 -7.15 9.77
C HIS A 77 -14.97 -7.12 10.44
N VAL A 78 -14.07 -6.32 9.87
CA VAL A 78 -12.66 -6.28 10.25
C VAL A 78 -12.25 -4.86 10.60
N HIS A 79 -11.60 -4.68 11.74
CA HIS A 79 -10.95 -3.42 12.11
C HIS A 79 -9.63 -3.30 11.35
N LEU A 80 -9.54 -2.33 10.44
CA LEU A 80 -8.31 -2.04 9.71
C LEU A 80 -7.42 -1.13 10.53
N VAL A 81 -6.15 -1.51 10.68
CA VAL A 81 -5.16 -0.75 11.43
C VAL A 81 -3.93 -0.57 10.55
N PHE A 82 -3.35 0.61 10.55
CA PHE A 82 -2.10 0.89 9.84
C PHE A 82 -1.24 1.85 10.66
N THR A 83 0.07 1.85 10.38
CA THR A 83 1.05 2.65 11.13
C THR A 83 1.67 3.72 10.26
N THR A 84 1.86 4.92 10.82
CA THR A 84 2.62 6.01 10.19
C THR A 84 3.50 6.71 11.22
N SER A 85 4.60 7.32 10.78
CA SER A 85 5.36 8.23 11.66
C SER A 85 4.76 9.64 11.63
N CYS A 86 4.88 10.39 12.73
CA CYS A 86 4.33 11.75 12.84
C CYS A 86 4.88 12.72 11.78
N LYS A 87 6.11 12.49 11.33
CA LYS A 87 6.81 13.30 10.34
C LYS A 87 7.01 12.55 9.02
N GLN A 88 6.26 11.47 8.79
CA GLN A 88 6.33 10.72 7.56
C GLN A 88 5.89 11.60 6.38
N SER A 89 6.69 11.62 5.32
CA SER A 89 6.33 12.33 4.11
C SER A 89 5.04 11.78 3.50
N LEU A 90 4.22 12.67 2.94
CA LEU A 90 2.92 12.34 2.36
C LEU A 90 1.94 11.61 3.30
N ARG A 91 2.18 11.58 4.62
CA ARG A 91 1.32 10.85 5.57
C ARG A 91 -0.15 11.21 5.39
N PHE A 92 -0.46 12.50 5.36
CA PHE A 92 -1.84 12.95 5.26
C PHE A 92 -2.50 12.56 3.94
N PHE A 93 -1.75 12.59 2.83
CA PHE A 93 -2.20 12.08 1.55
C PHE A 93 -2.48 10.56 1.60
N LEU A 94 -1.54 9.76 2.12
CA LEU A 94 -1.69 8.30 2.21
C LEU A 94 -2.86 7.89 3.12
N SER A 95 -2.97 8.51 4.29
CA SER A 95 -4.08 8.28 5.22
C SER A 95 -5.43 8.65 4.59
N SER A 96 -5.50 9.79 3.89
CA SER A 96 -6.73 10.22 3.20
C SER A 96 -7.07 9.32 2.01
N SER A 97 -6.07 8.89 1.24
CA SER A 97 -6.18 7.95 0.13
C SER A 97 -6.84 6.63 0.58
N LEU A 98 -6.33 6.07 1.67
CA LEU A 98 -6.87 4.86 2.27
C LEU A 98 -8.32 5.07 2.75
N GLN A 99 -8.59 6.14 3.50
CA GLN A 99 -9.94 6.50 3.96
C GLN A 99 -10.94 6.62 2.80
N ILE A 100 -10.57 7.32 1.72
CA ILE A 100 -11.43 7.54 0.56
C ILE A 100 -11.68 6.23 -0.19
N SER A 101 -10.66 5.39 -0.38
CA SER A 101 -10.84 4.10 -1.07
C SER A 101 -11.80 3.19 -0.29
N LEU A 102 -11.67 3.12 1.04
CA LEU A 102 -12.53 2.33 1.91
C LEU A 102 -13.97 2.84 1.92
N SER A 103 -14.17 4.15 1.95
CA SER A 103 -15.49 4.77 1.80
C SER A 103 -16.16 4.39 0.47
N ARG A 104 -15.39 4.34 -0.63
CA ARG A 104 -15.92 4.02 -1.97
C ARG A 104 -16.36 2.57 -2.12
N VAL A 105 -15.62 1.65 -1.49
CA VAL A 105 -15.94 0.21 -1.55
C VAL A 105 -16.96 -0.22 -0.49
N GLY A 106 -17.44 0.72 0.33
CA GLY A 106 -18.41 0.44 1.39
C GLY A 106 -17.84 -0.45 2.50
N HIS A 107 -16.56 -0.29 2.86
CA HIS A 107 -16.02 -0.94 4.05
C HIS A 107 -16.78 -0.46 5.29
N ARG A 108 -16.99 -1.38 6.25
CA ARG A 108 -17.83 -1.14 7.44
C ARG A 108 -17.11 -1.37 8.77
N GLY A 109 -15.86 -1.78 8.78
CA GLY A 109 -15.10 -1.87 10.03
C GLY A 109 -14.45 -0.54 10.38
N PRO A 110 -14.02 -0.31 11.64
CA PRO A 110 -13.24 0.86 11.99
C PRO A 110 -11.92 0.90 11.21
N LEU A 111 -11.41 2.12 10.96
CA LEU A 111 -10.07 2.36 10.46
C LEU A 111 -9.28 3.15 11.50
N THR A 112 -8.20 2.57 12.02
CA THR A 112 -7.30 3.25 12.96
C THR A 112 -5.93 3.51 12.32
N GLU A 113 -5.53 4.77 12.30
CA GLU A 113 -4.14 5.17 12.06
C GLU A 113 -3.39 5.22 13.40
N ILE A 114 -2.40 4.35 13.56
CA ILE A 114 -1.44 4.43 14.65
C ILE A 114 -0.35 5.41 14.23
N VAL A 115 -0.33 6.61 14.82
CA VAL A 115 0.65 7.65 14.51
C VAL A 115 1.72 7.67 15.58
N LEU A 116 2.96 7.40 15.19
CA LEU A 116 4.09 7.24 16.11
C LEU A 116 4.95 8.49 16.19
N GLY A 117 5.37 8.85 17.41
CA GLY A 117 6.39 9.89 17.64
C GLY A 117 5.92 11.34 17.53
N CYS A 118 4.64 11.62 17.80
CA CYS A 118 4.13 12.99 17.85
C CYS A 118 4.37 13.65 19.21
N SER A 119 4.66 14.95 19.20
CA SER A 119 4.49 15.86 20.33
C SER A 119 3.01 16.19 20.57
N SER A 120 2.66 16.72 21.75
CA SER A 120 1.29 17.12 22.08
C SER A 120 0.70 18.13 21.08
N ASP A 121 1.50 19.09 20.63
CA ASP A 121 1.07 20.09 19.65
C ASP A 121 0.80 19.45 18.28
N GLU A 122 1.66 18.52 17.84
CA GLU A 122 1.44 17.76 16.62
C GLU A 122 0.17 16.91 16.73
N MET A 123 -0.07 16.22 17.84
CA MET A 123 -1.32 15.47 18.05
C MET A 123 -2.56 16.38 17.93
N ALA A 124 -2.50 17.57 18.52
CA ALA A 124 -3.59 18.54 18.46
C ALA A 124 -3.81 19.10 17.05
N LEU A 125 -2.76 19.25 16.24
CA LEU A 125 -2.86 19.64 14.83
C LEU A 125 -3.48 18.52 13.99
N LEU A 126 -3.06 17.27 14.21
CA LEU A 126 -3.60 16.10 13.50
C LEU A 126 -5.08 15.87 13.79
N ALA A 127 -5.49 16.04 15.04
CA ALA A 127 -6.89 15.91 15.44
C ALA A 127 -7.83 16.92 14.75
N LYS A 128 -7.29 18.00 14.16
CA LYS A 128 -8.06 19.01 13.41
C LYS A 128 -8.12 18.74 11.91
N LEU A 129 -7.33 17.79 11.39
CA LEU A 129 -7.37 17.44 9.98
C LEU A 129 -8.72 16.82 9.61
N PRO A 130 -9.25 17.10 8.42
CA PRO A 130 -10.48 16.47 7.98
C PRO A 130 -10.28 14.97 7.81
N THR A 131 -11.32 14.20 8.12
CA THR A 131 -11.39 12.77 7.86
C THR A 131 -12.33 12.50 6.68
N PHE A 132 -12.13 11.37 6.02
CA PHE A 132 -12.85 10.95 4.80
C PHE A 132 -13.51 9.57 4.95
N TYR A 133 -13.41 8.96 6.12
CA TYR A 133 -14.04 7.70 6.49
C TYR A 133 -14.85 7.88 7.77
N TYR A 134 -16.02 7.23 7.84
CA TYR A 134 -17.04 7.54 8.87
C TYR A 134 -16.62 7.13 10.29
N ASP A 135 -15.85 6.05 10.44
CA ASP A 135 -15.27 5.61 11.72
C ASP A 135 -13.74 5.55 11.61
N PHE A 136 -13.16 6.70 11.33
CA PHE A 136 -11.71 6.91 11.35
C PHE A 136 -11.24 7.32 12.73
N ARG A 137 -10.13 6.73 13.19
CA ARG A 137 -9.58 6.92 14.53
C ARG A 137 -8.07 7.17 14.45
N PHE A 138 -7.59 8.10 15.28
CA PHE A 138 -6.16 8.22 15.57
C PHE A 138 -5.83 7.45 16.85
N HIS A 139 -4.73 6.71 16.83
CA HIS A 139 -4.08 6.16 18.01
C HIS A 139 -2.65 6.67 18.08
N PHE A 140 -2.35 7.55 19.04
CA PHE A 140 -0.99 8.09 19.19
C PHE A 140 -0.12 7.14 20.01
N ALA A 141 1.11 6.90 19.54
CA ALA A 141 2.09 6.06 20.22
C ALA A 141 3.47 6.75 20.27
N PRO A 142 4.35 6.33 21.20
CA PRO A 142 5.75 6.74 21.17
C PRO A 142 6.45 6.39 19.85
N ASP A 143 7.57 7.05 19.56
CA ASP A 143 8.48 6.59 18.52
C ASP A 143 9.25 5.37 19.02
N PHE A 144 9.20 4.28 18.27
CA PHE A 144 9.89 3.02 18.57
C PHE A 144 10.99 2.70 17.56
N SER A 145 11.29 3.61 16.63
CA SER A 145 12.34 3.44 15.61
C SER A 145 13.74 3.22 16.19
N HIS A 146 13.95 3.51 17.48
CA HIS A 146 15.20 3.25 18.19
C HIS A 146 15.05 2.12 19.21
N GLN A 147 15.94 1.12 19.14
CA GLN A 147 16.05 0.05 20.14
C GLN A 147 17.51 -0.07 20.59
N GLY A 148 17.83 0.57 21.72
CA GLY A 148 19.23 0.80 22.10
C GLY A 148 19.91 1.72 21.09
N ASP A 149 21.03 1.27 20.52
CA ASP A 149 21.80 2.01 19.52
C ASP A 149 21.34 1.75 18.07
N ASP A 150 20.43 0.78 17.83
CA ASP A 150 19.91 0.47 16.48
C ASP A 150 18.76 1.41 16.12
N HIS A 151 18.90 2.11 14.99
CA HIS A 151 17.83 2.92 14.39
C HIS A 151 17.26 2.20 13.17
N TYR A 152 16.03 1.72 13.30
CA TYR A 152 15.32 0.93 12.29
C TYR A 152 13.83 1.29 12.33
N THR A 153 13.41 2.15 11.39
CA THR A 153 12.04 2.68 11.34
C THR A 153 10.94 1.62 11.29
N PRO A 154 11.12 0.41 10.69
CA PRO A 154 10.10 -0.63 10.73
C PRO A 154 9.79 -1.18 12.13
N TYR A 155 10.61 -0.93 13.17
CA TYR A 155 10.20 -1.21 14.55
C TYR A 155 8.86 -0.58 14.93
N ASN A 156 8.51 0.55 14.32
CA ASN A 156 7.24 1.22 14.57
C ASN A 156 6.02 0.34 14.26
N LYS A 157 6.12 -0.64 13.34
CA LYS A 157 4.99 -1.54 13.01
C LYS A 157 4.67 -2.52 14.16
N PRO A 158 5.58 -3.42 14.59
CA PRO A 158 5.31 -4.35 15.69
C PRO A 158 5.06 -3.66 17.03
N PHE A 159 5.83 -2.61 17.36
CA PHE A 159 5.63 -1.90 18.62
C PHE A 159 4.35 -1.05 18.60
N GLY A 160 4.00 -0.46 17.46
CA GLY A 160 2.79 0.32 17.28
C GLY A 160 1.54 -0.53 17.48
N ILE A 161 1.46 -1.70 16.83
CA ILE A 161 0.31 -2.60 16.99
C ILE A 161 0.20 -3.11 18.44
N ARG A 162 1.32 -3.46 19.08
CA ARG A 162 1.34 -3.81 20.51
C ARG A 162 0.78 -2.68 21.37
N HIS A 163 1.26 -1.44 21.17
CA HIS A 163 0.81 -0.28 21.93
C HIS A 163 -0.69 -0.03 21.74
N PHE A 164 -1.20 -0.15 20.50
CA PHE A 164 -2.62 -0.06 20.19
C PHE A 164 -3.46 -1.11 20.92
N LEU A 165 -3.04 -2.37 20.89
CA LEU A 165 -3.79 -3.45 21.55
C LEU A 165 -3.95 -3.22 23.07
N HIS A 166 -2.96 -2.60 23.72
CA HIS A 166 -3.01 -2.34 25.16
C HIS A 166 -3.67 -1.00 25.54
N HIS A 167 -3.64 0.01 24.68
CA HIS A 167 -3.96 1.39 25.06
C HIS A 167 -5.01 2.06 24.16
N ALA A 168 -5.66 1.33 23.25
CA ALA A 168 -6.69 1.90 22.38
C ALA A 168 -7.79 2.59 23.20
N ALA A 169 -8.07 3.86 22.90
CA ALA A 169 -9.12 4.62 23.58
C ALA A 169 -10.53 4.06 23.34
N ARG A 170 -10.72 3.36 22.21
CA ARG A 170 -11.99 2.73 21.80
C ARG A 170 -11.72 1.27 21.43
N PRO A 171 -11.60 0.37 22.42
CA PRO A 171 -11.44 -1.05 22.16
C PRO A 171 -12.73 -1.63 21.56
N ASP A 172 -12.57 -2.66 20.75
CA ASP A 172 -13.66 -3.46 20.16
C ASP A 172 -13.22 -4.93 20.12
N ASN A 173 -14.14 -5.84 19.77
CA ASN A 173 -13.86 -7.28 19.72
C ASN A 173 -13.76 -7.82 18.30
N LEU A 174 -13.55 -6.94 17.31
CA LEU A 174 -13.41 -7.34 15.91
C LEU A 174 -12.06 -8.00 15.67
N SER A 175 -11.98 -8.87 14.66
CA SER A 175 -10.70 -9.26 14.07
C SER A 175 -9.99 -8.01 13.51
N VAL A 176 -8.67 -7.99 13.61
CA VAL A 176 -7.85 -6.85 13.20
C VAL A 176 -7.04 -7.24 11.97
N ALA A 177 -7.06 -6.37 10.96
CA ALA A 177 -6.16 -6.43 9.82
C ALA A 177 -5.12 -5.32 9.91
N LEU A 178 -3.85 -5.69 10.05
CA LEU A 178 -2.73 -4.74 9.95
C LEU A 178 -2.34 -4.58 8.48
N ILE A 179 -2.41 -3.34 7.97
CA ILE A 179 -2.15 -2.99 6.58
C ILE A 179 -1.11 -1.86 6.49
N ASP A 180 -0.53 -1.67 5.31
CA ASP A 180 0.31 -0.50 5.03
C ASP A 180 -0.53 0.71 4.60
N ALA A 181 0.04 1.91 4.74
CA ALA A 181 -0.66 3.15 4.41
C ALA A 181 -0.85 3.37 2.90
N ASP A 182 -0.07 2.67 2.07
CA ASP A 182 -0.08 2.73 0.61
C ASP A 182 -0.90 1.61 -0.01
N TYR A 183 -2.15 1.49 0.46
CA TYR A 183 -3.18 0.63 -0.12
C TYR A 183 -4.26 1.45 -0.81
N VAL A 184 -4.72 0.98 -1.97
CA VAL A 184 -6.01 1.38 -2.55
C VAL A 184 -6.93 0.16 -2.56
N PHE A 185 -8.08 0.27 -1.91
CA PHE A 185 -9.08 -0.79 -1.89
C PHE A 185 -10.04 -0.71 -3.08
N PHE A 186 -10.36 -1.87 -3.64
CA PHE A 186 -11.36 -2.05 -4.71
C PHE A 186 -12.56 -2.91 -4.25
N LYS A 187 -12.43 -3.61 -3.12
CA LYS A 187 -13.51 -4.34 -2.44
C LYS A 187 -13.42 -4.12 -0.93
N PRO A 188 -14.54 -4.21 -0.19
CA PRO A 188 -14.49 -4.23 1.27
C PRO A 188 -13.76 -5.49 1.75
N LEU A 189 -12.94 -5.36 2.79
CA LEU A 189 -12.27 -6.51 3.40
C LEU A 189 -13.22 -7.18 4.40
N ARG A 190 -13.60 -8.43 4.10
CA ARG A 190 -14.47 -9.25 4.95
C ARG A 190 -13.84 -10.62 5.18
N ILE A 191 -14.23 -11.24 6.28
CA ILE A 191 -13.80 -12.58 6.70
C ILE A 191 -15.02 -13.42 7.05
N ASN A 192 -14.85 -14.74 7.17
CA ASN A 192 -15.88 -15.68 7.64
C ASN A 192 -17.22 -15.58 6.90
N THR A 193 -17.21 -15.18 5.63
CA THR A 193 -18.39 -15.08 4.77
C THR A 193 -18.78 -16.42 4.15
N GLY A 194 -17.92 -17.44 4.30
CA GLY A 194 -18.06 -18.74 3.65
C GLY A 194 -17.54 -18.75 2.20
N ALA A 195 -16.78 -17.71 1.83
CA ALA A 195 -16.23 -17.59 0.49
C ALA A 195 -15.21 -18.71 0.23
N LYS A 196 -15.28 -19.30 -0.96
CA LYS A 196 -14.31 -20.29 -1.45
C LYS A 196 -13.23 -19.58 -2.25
N TRP A 197 -11.99 -19.70 -1.81
CA TRP A 197 -10.86 -18.92 -2.34
C TRP A 197 -9.79 -19.78 -3.03
N ALA A 198 -10.15 -20.98 -3.46
CA ALA A 198 -9.30 -21.88 -4.25
C ALA A 198 -8.57 -21.14 -5.39
N LYS A 199 -9.27 -20.27 -6.13
CA LYS A 199 -8.68 -19.50 -7.25
C LYS A 199 -7.59 -18.51 -6.85
N TYR A 200 -7.56 -18.09 -5.58
CA TYR A 200 -6.60 -17.13 -5.05
C TYR A 200 -5.53 -17.78 -4.18
N TYR A 201 -5.42 -19.10 -4.21
CA TYR A 201 -4.44 -19.86 -3.45
C TYR A 201 -3.35 -20.40 -4.37
N GLU A 202 -2.10 -20.38 -3.90
CA GLU A 202 -0.99 -21.07 -4.58
C GLU A 202 -0.93 -22.50 -4.04
N THR A 203 -1.19 -23.50 -4.89
CA THR A 203 -1.14 -24.90 -4.46
C THR A 203 0.29 -25.30 -4.11
N SER A 204 0.51 -25.66 -2.85
CA SER A 204 1.79 -26.18 -2.34
C SER A 204 1.86 -27.71 -2.35
N GLY A 205 0.70 -28.39 -2.43
CA GLY A 205 0.57 -29.84 -2.25
C GLY A 205 0.20 -30.25 -0.81
N THR A 206 0.26 -29.33 0.16
CA THR A 206 -0.03 -29.60 1.59
C THR A 206 -1.52 -29.50 1.91
N ARG A 207 -2.22 -28.53 1.31
CA ARG A 207 -3.68 -28.35 1.43
C ARG A 207 -4.37 -28.52 0.08
N ARG A 208 -5.61 -29.03 0.12
CA ARG A 208 -6.44 -29.10 -1.08
C ARG A 208 -7.10 -27.74 -1.33
N PRO A 209 -7.07 -27.21 -2.57
CA PRO A 209 -7.62 -25.88 -2.86
C PRO A 209 -9.10 -25.68 -2.44
N GLU A 210 -9.93 -26.72 -2.48
CA GLU A 210 -11.34 -26.68 -2.08
C GLU A 210 -11.58 -26.40 -0.58
N ASP A 211 -10.57 -26.67 0.24
CA ASP A 211 -10.57 -26.42 1.69
C ASP A 211 -10.19 -24.96 1.99
N VAL A 212 -9.71 -24.20 1.01
CA VAL A 212 -9.29 -22.80 1.18
C VAL A 212 -10.49 -21.86 1.21
N THR A 213 -10.64 -21.16 2.34
CA THR A 213 -11.76 -20.26 2.64
C THR A 213 -11.27 -18.94 3.24
N ASP A 214 -12.20 -18.03 3.52
CA ASP A 214 -11.96 -16.77 4.20
C ASP A 214 -12.04 -16.86 5.74
N THR A 215 -11.79 -18.04 6.29
CA THR A 215 -11.92 -18.30 7.73
C THR A 215 -10.83 -17.58 8.53
N VAL A 216 -11.24 -16.84 9.55
CA VAL A 216 -10.41 -16.26 10.60
C VAL A 216 -11.02 -16.56 11.95
N VAL A 217 -10.30 -17.35 12.74
CA VAL A 217 -10.61 -17.76 14.12
C VAL A 217 -9.29 -17.90 14.87
N ASP A 218 -9.31 -18.03 16.20
CA ASP A 218 -8.07 -18.20 16.96
C ASP A 218 -7.20 -19.35 16.40
N GLY A 219 -5.95 -19.05 16.07
CA GLY A 219 -5.00 -19.97 15.46
C GLY A 219 -5.10 -20.09 13.92
N THR A 220 -6.07 -19.43 13.28
CA THR A 220 -6.24 -19.40 11.82
C THR A 220 -6.38 -17.98 11.32
N ALA A 221 -5.43 -17.55 10.50
CA ALA A 221 -5.30 -16.20 10.00
C ALA A 221 -5.28 -16.15 8.45
N LEU A 222 -5.30 -14.94 7.89
CA LEU A 222 -5.13 -14.70 6.46
C LEU A 222 -3.99 -13.71 6.26
N ALA A 223 -3.22 -13.87 5.18
CA ALA A 223 -2.22 -12.90 4.75
C ALA A 223 -2.07 -12.88 3.23
N GLN A 224 -1.53 -11.78 2.70
CA GLN A 224 -1.08 -11.78 1.31
C GLN A 224 0.09 -12.74 1.16
N ASN A 225 0.09 -13.50 0.07
CA ASN A 225 1.25 -14.29 -0.33
C ASN A 225 2.32 -13.35 -0.91
N MET A 226 3.43 -13.17 -0.19
CA MET A 226 4.58 -12.35 -0.60
C MET A 226 5.80 -13.20 -0.99
N LYS A 227 5.57 -14.41 -1.49
CA LYS A 227 6.65 -15.38 -1.80
C LYS A 227 7.65 -14.92 -2.83
N ALA A 228 7.20 -14.13 -3.79
CA ALA A 228 8.10 -13.55 -4.77
C ALA A 228 9.05 -12.48 -4.18
N PHE A 229 8.69 -11.83 -3.07
CA PHE A 229 9.51 -10.79 -2.45
C PHE A 229 10.42 -11.33 -1.35
N LEU A 230 9.84 -12.09 -0.42
CA LEU A 230 10.57 -12.53 0.77
C LEU A 230 11.28 -13.86 0.55
N GLY A 231 10.65 -14.81 -0.17
CA GLY A 231 11.12 -16.20 -0.23
C GLY A 231 11.01 -16.88 1.14
N GLY A 232 11.93 -17.80 1.46
CA GLY A 232 12.08 -18.33 2.83
C GLY A 232 13.44 -17.95 3.37
N ARG A 233 13.51 -16.90 4.17
CA ARG A 233 14.73 -16.27 4.66
C ARG A 233 15.15 -16.85 5.98
N TRP A 234 14.22 -17.00 6.92
CA TRP A 234 14.51 -17.60 8.22
C TRP A 234 14.13 -19.09 8.24
N PHE A 235 13.06 -19.49 7.54
CA PHE A 235 12.60 -20.87 7.50
C PHE A 235 12.99 -21.57 6.19
N ASN A 236 14.30 -21.72 5.94
CA ASN A 236 14.80 -22.55 4.86
C ASN A 236 15.79 -23.61 5.37
N ASP A 237 15.87 -24.73 4.65
CA ASP A 237 16.74 -25.86 5.01
C ASP A 237 18.23 -25.59 4.76
N TYR A 238 18.57 -24.55 3.99
CA TYR A 238 19.95 -24.23 3.65
C TYR A 238 20.67 -23.45 4.75
N ASN A 239 19.95 -22.62 5.49
CA ASN A 239 20.48 -21.76 6.54
C ASN A 239 19.45 -21.53 7.64
N SER A 240 19.44 -22.43 8.63
CA SER A 240 18.57 -22.32 9.80
C SER A 240 19.14 -21.41 10.91
N THR A 241 20.25 -20.70 10.66
CA THR A 241 20.96 -19.92 11.70
C THR A 241 20.06 -18.87 12.33
N MET A 242 19.38 -18.07 11.50
CA MET A 242 18.49 -17.02 12.01
C MET A 242 17.29 -17.60 12.75
N LYS A 243 16.67 -18.67 12.22
CA LYS A 243 15.63 -19.40 12.93
C LYS A 243 16.12 -19.89 14.30
N ASN A 244 17.30 -20.49 14.39
CA ASN A 244 17.86 -20.98 15.65
C ASN A 244 18.12 -19.84 16.65
N ILE A 245 18.62 -18.69 16.18
CA ILE A 245 18.88 -17.51 17.02
C ILE A 245 17.56 -16.93 17.56
N VAL A 246 16.60 -16.67 16.67
CA VAL A 246 15.36 -15.97 17.02
C VAL A 246 14.42 -16.89 17.82
N CYS A 247 14.25 -18.13 17.37
CA CYS A 247 13.36 -19.08 18.04
C CYS A 247 13.99 -19.66 19.32
N GLY A 248 15.30 -19.89 19.35
CA GLY A 248 15.94 -20.59 20.46
C GLY A 248 15.30 -21.96 20.69
N SER A 249 14.81 -22.21 21.90
CA SER A 249 14.06 -23.43 22.27
C SER A 249 12.54 -23.29 22.16
N ARG A 250 12.03 -22.19 21.59
CA ARG A 250 10.58 -21.93 21.47
C ARG A 250 9.96 -22.74 20.31
N ARG A 251 8.63 -22.74 20.21
CA ARG A 251 7.87 -23.58 19.26
C ARG A 251 8.29 -23.39 17.82
N CYS A 252 8.58 -22.16 17.40
CA CYS A 252 8.97 -21.90 16.01
C CYS A 252 10.27 -22.61 15.60
N ALA A 253 11.13 -23.04 16.54
CA ALA A 253 12.33 -23.81 16.24
C ALA A 253 12.00 -25.19 15.59
N ASN A 254 10.84 -25.75 15.93
CA ASN A 254 10.44 -27.10 15.50
C ASN A 254 9.59 -27.11 14.22
N VAL A 255 9.29 -25.95 13.63
CA VAL A 255 8.48 -25.85 12.41
C VAL A 255 9.32 -26.29 11.20
N SER A 256 8.79 -27.21 10.39
CA SER A 256 9.45 -27.65 9.15
C SER A 256 9.49 -26.53 8.11
N THR A 257 10.40 -26.61 7.14
CA THR A 257 10.42 -25.65 6.02
C THR A 257 9.11 -25.70 5.25
N ASP A 258 8.58 -26.89 4.95
CA ASP A 258 7.29 -27.03 4.24
C ASP A 258 6.12 -26.38 5.00
N ASP A 259 6.01 -26.59 6.32
CA ASP A 259 4.98 -25.95 7.13
C ASP A 259 5.16 -24.43 7.21
N ALA A 260 6.41 -23.96 7.28
CA ALA A 260 6.70 -22.54 7.28
C ALA A 260 6.22 -21.87 6.00
N PHE A 261 6.59 -22.45 4.85
CA PHE A 261 6.19 -21.99 3.52
C PHE A 261 4.68 -22.06 3.28
N GLU A 262 3.99 -22.96 3.97
CA GLU A 262 2.54 -23.12 3.85
C GLU A 262 1.75 -22.11 4.71
N TYR A 263 2.25 -21.79 5.91
CA TYR A 263 1.44 -21.14 6.95
C TYR A 263 2.02 -19.86 7.56
N TYR A 264 3.32 -19.58 7.46
CA TYR A 264 3.94 -18.55 8.30
C TYR A 264 4.82 -17.57 7.54
N GLU A 265 5.70 -18.06 6.68
CA GLU A 265 6.57 -17.28 5.81
C GLU A 265 6.30 -17.74 4.38
N PRO A 266 6.11 -16.86 3.39
CA PRO A 266 6.28 -15.40 3.41
C PRO A 266 4.95 -14.65 3.42
N ALA A 267 4.40 -14.46 4.62
CA ALA A 267 3.23 -13.63 4.83
C ALA A 267 3.55 -12.14 4.58
N GLY A 268 2.64 -11.43 3.90
CA GLY A 268 2.63 -9.98 3.79
C GLY A 268 1.29 -9.37 4.20
N THR A 269 1.27 -8.04 4.33
CA THR A 269 0.04 -7.29 4.60
C THR A 269 -0.99 -7.52 3.47
N PRO A 270 -2.30 -7.48 3.75
CA PRO A 270 -2.91 -7.34 5.07
C PRO A 270 -2.68 -8.59 5.94
N TYR A 271 -2.28 -8.39 7.19
CA TYR A 271 -2.17 -9.44 8.21
C TYR A 271 -3.48 -9.51 9.00
N ILE A 272 -4.28 -10.56 8.81
CA ILE A 272 -5.65 -10.63 9.33
C ILE A 272 -5.78 -11.78 10.33
N MET A 273 -5.97 -11.46 11.60
CA MET A 273 -6.19 -12.46 12.65
C MET A 273 -7.14 -11.92 13.72
N THR A 274 -7.62 -12.80 14.59
CA THR A 274 -8.49 -12.38 15.70
C THR A 274 -7.74 -11.46 16.65
N ARG A 275 -8.48 -10.62 17.39
CA ARG A 275 -7.85 -9.78 18.43
C ARG A 275 -7.17 -10.61 19.52
N SER A 276 -7.72 -11.78 19.84
CA SER A 276 -7.13 -12.75 20.77
C SER A 276 -5.75 -13.21 20.28
N ASP A 277 -5.65 -13.64 19.01
CA ASP A 277 -4.37 -14.01 18.38
C ASP A 277 -3.37 -12.86 18.41
N TRP A 278 -3.80 -11.64 18.06
CA TRP A 278 -2.95 -10.44 18.10
C TRP A 278 -2.33 -10.19 19.48
N HIS A 279 -3.07 -10.38 20.57
CA HIS A 279 -2.55 -10.19 21.93
C HIS A 279 -1.44 -11.18 22.30
N ARG A 280 -1.51 -12.43 21.81
CA ARG A 280 -0.43 -13.42 22.04
C ARG A 280 0.75 -13.21 21.10
N PHE A 281 0.45 -12.80 19.87
CA PHE A 281 1.40 -12.60 18.78
C PHE A 281 2.31 -11.38 18.96
N ALA A 282 1.76 -10.25 19.41
CA ALA A 282 2.45 -8.95 19.37
C ALA A 282 3.75 -8.92 20.18
N GLU A 283 3.85 -9.65 21.29
CA GLU A 283 5.08 -9.69 22.09
C GLU A 283 6.21 -10.44 21.37
N ASP A 284 5.90 -11.59 20.76
CA ASP A 284 6.88 -12.32 19.96
C ASP A 284 7.31 -11.52 18.74
N TYR A 285 6.36 -10.84 18.09
CA TYR A 285 6.65 -10.01 16.92
C TYR A 285 7.63 -8.88 17.26
N VAL A 286 7.41 -8.17 18.36
CA VAL A 286 8.34 -7.16 18.88
C VAL A 286 9.70 -7.78 19.20
N ASN A 287 9.72 -8.83 20.02
CA ASN A 287 10.95 -9.45 20.49
C ASN A 287 11.80 -10.01 19.34
N PHE A 288 11.18 -10.74 18.41
CA PHE A 288 11.86 -11.35 17.27
C PHE A 288 12.36 -10.32 16.26
N THR A 289 11.67 -9.18 16.11
CA THR A 289 12.18 -8.08 15.29
C THR A 289 13.46 -7.53 15.91
N VAL A 290 13.48 -7.23 17.21
CA VAL A 290 14.68 -6.73 17.91
C VAL A 290 15.83 -7.73 17.84
N VAL A 291 15.57 -9.01 18.14
CA VAL A 291 16.62 -10.05 18.07
C VAL A 291 17.13 -10.19 16.65
N GLY A 292 16.27 -10.24 15.63
CA GLY A 292 16.68 -10.33 14.23
C GLY A 292 17.60 -9.18 13.81
N ARG A 293 17.28 -7.96 14.24
CA ARG A 293 18.04 -6.73 13.94
C ARG A 293 19.42 -6.68 14.56
N GLN A 294 19.67 -7.42 15.65
CA GLN A 294 21.02 -7.58 16.21
C GLN A 294 21.97 -8.34 15.27
N TYR A 295 21.44 -9.08 14.30
CA TYR A 295 22.22 -9.94 13.39
C TYR A 295 22.05 -9.61 11.91
N GLN A 296 21.00 -8.87 11.53
CA GLN A 296 20.71 -8.53 10.14
C GLN A 296 20.36 -7.04 10.00
N GLU A 297 21.04 -6.37 9.07
CA GLU A 297 20.80 -4.96 8.71
C GLU A 297 19.74 -4.77 7.61
N GLU A 298 19.13 -5.87 7.13
CA GLU A 298 18.14 -5.83 6.05
C GLU A 298 16.87 -5.06 6.45
N TRP A 299 16.32 -4.33 5.47
CA TRP A 299 15.07 -3.58 5.63
C TRP A 299 13.88 -4.49 6.00
N MET A 300 13.87 -5.75 5.56
CA MET A 300 12.74 -6.68 5.68
C MET A 300 12.77 -7.58 6.94
N VAL A 301 13.71 -7.36 7.86
CA VAL A 301 13.82 -8.17 9.10
C VAL A 301 12.51 -8.25 9.87
N GLU A 302 11.76 -7.16 9.91
CA GLU A 302 10.44 -7.09 10.54
C GLU A 302 9.44 -8.08 9.91
N MET A 303 9.44 -8.27 8.60
CA MET A 303 8.54 -9.22 7.92
C MET A 303 8.94 -10.67 8.20
N TYR A 304 10.24 -10.95 8.32
CA TYR A 304 10.72 -12.28 8.71
C TYR A 304 10.34 -12.60 10.17
N ALA A 305 10.42 -11.58 11.04
CA ALA A 305 9.99 -11.68 12.43
C ALA A 305 8.49 -11.92 12.59
N TYR A 306 7.67 -11.36 11.71
CA TYR A 306 6.24 -11.67 11.65
C TYR A 306 6.00 -13.17 11.48
N GLY A 307 6.64 -13.78 10.47
CA GLY A 307 6.50 -15.22 10.21
C GLY A 307 6.97 -16.08 11.39
N ALA A 308 8.11 -15.73 12.00
CA ALA A 308 8.59 -16.43 13.19
C ALA A 308 7.66 -16.30 14.40
N ALA A 309 7.06 -15.13 14.61
CA ALA A 309 6.11 -14.91 15.70
C ALA A 309 4.82 -15.71 15.48
N ALA A 310 4.33 -15.78 14.24
CA ALA A 310 3.14 -16.55 13.89
C ALA A 310 3.40 -18.05 14.10
N ALA A 311 4.55 -18.53 13.64
CA ALA A 311 5.01 -19.89 13.87
C ALA A 311 5.15 -20.22 15.37
N ASN A 312 5.60 -19.26 16.18
CA ASN A 312 5.78 -19.49 17.61
C ASN A 312 4.46 -19.57 18.37
N GLN A 313 3.44 -18.84 17.91
CA GLN A 313 2.11 -18.81 18.48
C GLN A 313 1.14 -19.82 17.82
N ASP A 314 1.62 -20.63 16.87
CA ASP A 314 0.83 -21.59 16.07
C ASP A 314 -0.38 -20.92 15.40
N ILE A 315 -0.18 -19.73 14.83
CA ILE A 315 -1.20 -18.95 14.10
C ILE A 315 -1.01 -19.19 12.60
N LYS A 316 -1.74 -20.16 12.07
CA LYS A 316 -1.58 -20.63 10.69
C LYS A 316 -2.28 -19.70 9.71
N HIS A 317 -1.52 -19.13 8.79
CA HIS A 317 -2.08 -18.27 7.75
C HIS A 317 -2.54 -19.08 6.55
N THR A 318 -3.66 -18.66 5.96
CA THR A 318 -3.95 -18.91 4.56
C THR A 318 -3.34 -17.79 3.74
N LEU A 319 -2.27 -18.11 3.01
CA LEU A 319 -1.57 -17.16 2.15
C LEU A 319 -2.31 -17.04 0.81
N LEU A 320 -2.81 -15.85 0.51
CA LEU A 320 -3.70 -15.58 -0.62
C LEU A 320 -3.10 -14.56 -1.57
N LYS A 321 -3.37 -14.73 -2.87
CA LYS A 321 -2.78 -13.92 -3.94
C LYS A 321 -3.45 -12.54 -4.14
N HIS A 322 -4.66 -12.37 -3.62
CA HIS A 322 -5.59 -11.30 -4.03
C HIS A 322 -5.89 -10.24 -2.94
N LEU A 323 -5.27 -10.35 -1.77
CA LEU A 323 -5.57 -9.44 -0.66
C LEU A 323 -4.88 -8.09 -0.82
N GLY A 324 -3.66 -8.10 -1.35
CA GLY A 324 -2.83 -6.92 -1.58
C GLY A 324 -1.67 -7.17 -2.53
N PRO A 325 -1.89 -7.67 -3.77
CA PRO A 325 -0.83 -7.82 -4.74
C PRO A 325 -0.15 -6.48 -5.04
N ALA A 326 1.16 -6.52 -5.25
CA ALA A 326 2.01 -5.33 -5.35
C ALA A 326 2.68 -5.16 -6.71
N THR A 327 2.95 -6.23 -7.47
CA THR A 327 3.52 -6.10 -8.83
C THR A 327 3.04 -7.17 -9.81
N PRO A 328 2.62 -6.77 -11.04
CA PRO A 328 2.24 -7.70 -12.11
C PRO A 328 3.31 -8.72 -12.51
N ASP A 329 4.57 -8.47 -12.19
CA ASP A 329 5.69 -9.37 -12.51
C ASP A 329 5.59 -10.73 -11.80
N TYR A 330 4.81 -10.82 -10.73
CA TYR A 330 4.70 -12.00 -9.88
C TYR A 330 3.35 -12.73 -9.99
N ASN A 331 2.83 -12.88 -11.21
CA ASN A 331 1.56 -13.54 -11.48
C ASN A 331 1.40 -14.98 -10.93
N ALA A 332 2.49 -15.65 -10.58
CA ALA A 332 2.45 -16.96 -9.94
C ALA A 332 1.99 -16.88 -8.47
N THR A 333 2.38 -15.83 -7.75
CA THR A 333 2.15 -15.65 -6.30
C THR A 333 1.16 -14.52 -6.00
N GLU A 334 0.77 -13.75 -7.01
CA GLU A 334 -0.14 -12.61 -6.92
C GLU A 334 -1.26 -12.68 -7.97
N TYR A 335 -2.43 -12.13 -7.64
CA TYR A 335 -3.61 -12.19 -8.50
C TYR A 335 -3.61 -11.02 -9.49
N TRP A 336 -3.26 -11.32 -10.74
CA TRP A 336 -3.22 -10.38 -11.87
C TRP A 336 -4.05 -10.88 -13.07
N ASP A 337 -5.00 -11.80 -12.82
CA ASP A 337 -5.91 -12.31 -13.85
C ASP A 337 -7.28 -11.63 -13.72
N PHE A 338 -7.28 -10.29 -13.73
CA PHE A 338 -8.49 -9.47 -13.60
C PHE A 338 -8.69 -8.44 -14.72
N LEU A 339 -7.68 -8.16 -15.54
CA LEU A 339 -7.82 -7.32 -16.73
C LEU A 339 -7.96 -8.19 -18.00
N PRO A 340 -9.15 -8.27 -18.61
CA PRO A 340 -9.31 -8.97 -19.88
C PRO A 340 -8.61 -8.22 -21.02
N ASN A 341 -8.28 -8.92 -22.11
CA ASN A 341 -7.68 -8.32 -23.30
C ASN A 341 -8.55 -7.24 -23.97
N SER A 342 -9.86 -7.26 -23.70
CA SER A 342 -10.85 -6.28 -24.17
C SER A 342 -10.95 -5.02 -23.31
N THR A 343 -10.10 -4.87 -22.28
CA THR A 343 -10.10 -3.68 -21.41
C THR A 343 -9.88 -2.41 -22.24
N ALA A 344 -10.74 -1.42 -22.05
CA ALA A 344 -10.59 -0.11 -22.68
C ALA A 344 -9.31 0.58 -22.18
N ASN A 345 -8.73 1.45 -23.01
CA ASN A 345 -7.51 2.19 -22.64
C ASN A 345 -7.74 3.01 -21.36
N PRO A 346 -7.07 2.66 -20.24
CA PRO A 346 -7.30 3.29 -18.94
C PRO A 346 -6.76 4.72 -18.85
N CYS A 347 -6.00 5.16 -19.84
CA CYS A 347 -5.39 6.49 -19.92
C CYS A 347 -6.16 7.43 -20.86
N LEU A 348 -7.22 6.96 -21.52
CA LEU A 348 -7.96 7.73 -22.52
C LEU A 348 -8.89 8.77 -21.90
N ASP A 349 -9.74 8.35 -20.95
CA ASP A 349 -10.58 9.27 -20.21
C ASP A 349 -9.74 10.01 -19.15
N ALA A 350 -9.92 11.33 -19.01
CA ALA A 350 -9.10 12.11 -18.10
C ALA A 350 -9.53 12.02 -16.62
N PHE A 351 -10.68 11.42 -16.32
CA PHE A 351 -11.31 11.42 -14.99
C PHE A 351 -11.79 10.02 -14.58
N GLU A 352 -12.46 9.31 -15.48
CA GLU A 352 -13.09 8.03 -15.18
C GLU A 352 -12.06 6.91 -15.11
N MET A 353 -12.10 6.13 -14.04
CA MET A 353 -11.24 4.96 -13.87
C MET A 353 -11.86 3.75 -14.55
N VAL A 354 -11.06 3.02 -15.34
CA VAL A 354 -11.51 1.76 -15.93
C VAL A 354 -11.39 0.67 -14.87
N LEU A 355 -12.48 0.32 -14.18
CA LEU A 355 -12.45 -0.69 -13.13
C LEU A 355 -12.70 -2.10 -13.69
N PRO A 356 -11.90 -3.11 -13.32
CA PRO A 356 -12.16 -4.49 -13.71
C PRO A 356 -13.43 -5.04 -13.05
N GLN A 357 -13.98 -6.13 -13.59
CA GLN A 357 -15.15 -6.80 -13.01
C GLN A 357 -14.80 -7.54 -11.69
N ASP A 358 -13.59 -8.11 -11.60
CA ASP A 358 -13.14 -8.89 -10.44
C ASP A 358 -11.77 -8.40 -9.94
N PRO A 359 -11.64 -7.18 -9.39
CA PRO A 359 -10.37 -6.70 -8.86
C PRO A 359 -9.90 -7.50 -7.63
N PRO A 360 -8.62 -7.44 -7.24
CA PRO A 360 -8.18 -7.85 -5.90
C PRO A 360 -8.89 -7.02 -4.81
N VAL A 361 -8.75 -7.41 -3.55
CA VAL A 361 -9.34 -6.66 -2.43
C VAL A 361 -8.77 -5.25 -2.37
N GLY A 362 -7.45 -5.14 -2.43
CA GLY A 362 -6.73 -3.89 -2.64
C GLY A 362 -5.46 -4.11 -3.42
N ILE A 363 -4.79 -3.02 -3.79
CA ILE A 363 -3.44 -3.00 -4.35
C ILE A 363 -2.52 -2.33 -3.33
N HIS A 364 -1.42 -3.00 -3.00
CA HIS A 364 -0.32 -2.41 -2.25
C HIS A 364 0.60 -1.68 -3.23
N TYR A 365 0.43 -0.36 -3.39
CA TYR A 365 1.10 0.42 -4.43
C TYR A 365 2.54 0.85 -4.06
N ALA A 366 3.32 -0.10 -3.52
CA ALA A 366 4.70 0.14 -3.09
C ALA A 366 5.71 0.17 -4.26
N MET A 367 5.31 -0.23 -5.46
CA MET A 367 6.20 -0.40 -6.60
C MET A 367 6.08 0.75 -7.62
N TYR A 368 6.84 0.64 -8.70
CA TYR A 368 6.75 1.53 -9.86
C TYR A 368 5.86 0.87 -10.91
N TYR A 369 4.89 1.61 -11.45
CA TYR A 369 3.97 1.12 -12.48
C TYR A 369 4.03 2.00 -13.72
N GLY A 370 4.36 1.43 -14.87
CA GLY A 370 4.52 2.15 -16.14
C GLY A 370 4.79 1.19 -17.29
N ALA A 371 4.77 1.70 -18.52
CA ALA A 371 4.96 0.88 -19.71
C ALA A 371 6.45 0.58 -20.01
N ASP A 372 7.34 1.52 -19.70
CA ASP A 372 8.77 1.39 -19.98
C ASP A 372 9.44 0.30 -19.13
N ASP A 373 10.64 -0.13 -19.50
CA ASP A 373 11.40 -1.15 -18.74
C ASP A 373 12.34 -0.53 -17.70
N LYS A 374 12.68 0.75 -17.89
CA LYS A 374 13.59 1.47 -17.01
C LYS A 374 12.82 2.48 -16.21
N ILE A 375 12.93 2.39 -14.88
CA ILE A 375 12.24 3.31 -13.98
C ILE A 375 12.65 4.76 -14.21
N ASP A 376 13.89 5.04 -14.65
CA ASP A 376 14.40 6.38 -14.92
C ASP A 376 14.02 6.94 -16.29
N ALA A 377 13.15 6.25 -17.05
CA ALA A 377 12.66 6.68 -18.35
C ALA A 377 11.14 6.56 -18.45
N GLY A 378 10.51 7.51 -19.14
CA GLY A 378 9.07 7.48 -19.40
C GLY A 378 8.21 7.76 -18.16
N TYR A 379 6.91 7.54 -18.31
CA TYR A 379 5.95 7.73 -17.23
C TYR A 379 5.96 6.51 -16.31
N TRP A 380 5.98 6.79 -15.01
CA TRP A 380 5.77 5.79 -13.97
C TRP A 380 5.00 6.40 -12.81
N TYR A 381 3.93 5.74 -12.41
CA TYR A 381 3.34 6.01 -11.12
C TYR A 381 4.17 5.36 -10.02
N SER A 382 4.56 6.16 -9.03
CA SER A 382 5.08 5.71 -7.75
C SER A 382 4.76 6.75 -6.69
N LYS A 383 4.43 6.31 -5.47
CA LYS A 383 4.23 7.23 -4.33
C LYS A 383 5.44 8.13 -4.07
N HIS A 384 6.64 7.68 -4.45
CA HIS A 384 7.89 8.41 -4.29
C HIS A 384 8.08 9.57 -5.29
N ARG A 385 7.23 9.65 -6.33
CA ARG A 385 7.23 10.76 -7.30
C ARG A 385 6.16 11.80 -7.06
N VAL A 386 5.29 11.57 -6.08
CA VAL A 386 4.29 12.56 -5.68
C VAL A 386 4.99 13.62 -4.82
N PRO A 387 4.93 14.92 -5.16
CA PRO A 387 5.57 15.96 -4.37
C PRO A 387 5.00 16.06 -2.95
N ASN A 388 5.84 16.41 -1.96
CA ASN A 388 5.43 16.41 -0.56
C ASN A 388 4.38 17.49 -0.22
N ASP A 389 4.33 18.56 -1.00
CA ASP A 389 3.41 19.70 -0.92
C ASP A 389 2.10 19.46 -1.73
N PHE A 390 1.89 18.25 -2.27
CA PHE A 390 0.79 17.95 -3.19
C PHE A 390 -0.61 18.22 -2.64
N THR A 391 -0.79 18.18 -1.32
CA THR A 391 -2.08 18.44 -0.65
C THR A 391 -2.35 19.92 -0.38
N GLU A 392 -1.40 20.82 -0.64
CA GLU A 392 -1.55 22.25 -0.40
C GLU A 392 -2.53 22.90 -1.39
N CYS A 393 -3.17 24.00 -1.01
CA CYS A 393 -4.27 24.59 -1.80
C CYS A 393 -3.84 25.03 -3.20
N ASP A 394 -2.64 25.58 -3.33
CA ASP A 394 -2.10 26.14 -4.56
C ASP A 394 -1.29 25.11 -5.38
N ALA A 395 -1.03 23.93 -4.82
CA ALA A 395 -0.37 22.83 -5.50
C ALA A 395 -1.19 22.35 -6.70
N MET A 396 -0.54 22.08 -7.82
CA MET A 396 -1.17 21.49 -9.00
C MET A 396 -1.58 20.03 -8.75
N LEU A 397 -2.36 19.49 -9.67
CA LEU A 397 -2.69 18.07 -9.78
C LEU A 397 -1.69 17.35 -10.71
N LEU A 398 -1.66 16.03 -10.66
CA LEU A 398 -0.89 15.19 -11.56
C LEU A 398 -1.42 15.29 -13.00
N GLU A 399 -0.49 15.47 -13.94
CA GLU A 399 -0.74 15.22 -15.36
C GLU A 399 -1.00 13.72 -15.57
N LEU A 400 -1.96 13.38 -16.43
CA LEU A 400 -2.21 11.99 -16.79
C LEU A 400 -1.14 11.54 -17.81
N PRO A 401 -0.58 10.31 -17.70
CA PRO A 401 0.21 9.74 -18.77
C PRO A 401 -0.57 9.71 -20.10
N PRO A 402 0.11 9.86 -21.25
CA PRO A 402 -0.56 9.92 -22.54
C PRO A 402 -1.23 8.57 -22.87
N PRO A 403 -2.37 8.57 -23.60
CA PRO A 403 -3.02 7.33 -24.04
C PRO A 403 -2.12 6.36 -24.83
N THR A 404 -1.01 6.88 -25.38
CA THR A 404 0.01 6.11 -26.07
C THR A 404 0.74 5.13 -25.17
N GLU A 405 0.80 5.33 -23.85
CA GLU A 405 1.39 4.36 -22.91
C GLU A 405 0.71 2.99 -23.03
N TRP A 406 -0.61 2.98 -23.21
CA TRP A 406 -1.39 1.75 -23.40
C TRP A 406 -1.22 1.16 -24.80
N THR A 407 -1.35 1.99 -25.84
CA THR A 407 -1.33 1.49 -27.23
C THR A 407 0.05 1.09 -27.70
N LYS A 408 1.14 1.68 -27.15
CA LYS A 408 2.51 1.33 -27.54
C LYS A 408 2.85 -0.11 -27.16
N ILE A 409 2.22 -0.67 -26.12
CA ILE A 409 2.38 -2.08 -25.73
C ILE A 409 2.12 -3.02 -26.92
N ASP A 410 1.10 -2.73 -27.72
CA ASP A 410 0.73 -3.56 -28.88
C ASP A 410 1.80 -3.57 -29.97
N SER A 411 2.62 -2.52 -30.05
CA SER A 411 3.78 -2.43 -30.96
C SER A 411 5.07 -3.07 -30.42
N MET A 412 5.10 -3.46 -29.14
CA MET A 412 6.27 -4.09 -28.54
C MET A 412 6.33 -5.59 -28.88
N GLU A 413 7.56 -6.07 -29.13
CA GLU A 413 7.88 -7.48 -29.36
C GLU A 413 7.85 -8.27 -28.03
N LEU A 414 6.65 -8.49 -27.50
CA LEU A 414 6.41 -9.16 -26.22
C LEU A 414 5.65 -10.48 -26.40
N SER A 415 5.96 -11.47 -25.58
CA SER A 415 5.09 -12.63 -25.38
C SER A 415 3.74 -12.21 -24.81
N GLU A 416 2.74 -13.09 -24.91
CA GLU A 416 1.40 -12.81 -24.37
C GLU A 416 1.44 -12.51 -22.86
N LYS A 417 2.24 -13.25 -22.09
CA LYS A 417 2.41 -13.05 -20.65
C LYS A 417 3.04 -11.68 -20.34
N GLU A 418 4.11 -11.32 -21.03
CA GLU A 418 4.78 -10.01 -20.83
C GLU A 418 3.85 -8.86 -21.21
N ARG A 419 3.11 -9.02 -22.31
CA ARG A 419 2.09 -8.05 -22.76
C ARG A 419 0.99 -7.85 -21.72
N GLN A 420 0.49 -8.93 -21.13
CA GLN A 420 -0.49 -8.88 -20.06
C GLN A 420 0.08 -8.16 -18.82
N GLY A 421 1.31 -8.48 -18.41
CA GLY A 421 1.99 -7.79 -17.30
C GLY A 421 2.12 -6.28 -17.54
N LYS A 422 2.57 -5.87 -18.73
CA LYS A 422 2.65 -4.46 -19.14
C LYS A 422 1.30 -3.76 -19.14
N ARG A 423 0.22 -4.43 -19.58
CA ARG A 423 -1.15 -3.87 -19.50
C ARG A 423 -1.58 -3.63 -18.05
N HIS A 424 -1.25 -4.52 -17.11
CA HIS A 424 -1.53 -4.28 -15.70
C HIS A 424 -0.73 -3.11 -15.13
N ASN A 425 0.55 -2.99 -15.50
CA ASN A 425 1.38 -1.86 -15.08
C ASN A 425 0.81 -0.52 -15.58
N VAL A 426 0.47 -0.40 -16.86
CA VAL A 426 -0.14 0.84 -17.41
C VAL A 426 -1.55 1.09 -16.85
N TRP A 427 -2.31 0.03 -16.59
CA TRP A 427 -3.60 0.16 -15.91
C TRP A 427 -3.44 0.78 -14.52
N LEU A 428 -2.47 0.30 -13.72
CA LEU A 428 -2.17 0.87 -12.41
C LEU A 428 -1.66 2.30 -12.52
N GLU A 429 -0.75 2.56 -13.45
CA GLU A 429 -0.22 3.90 -13.70
C GLU A 429 -1.34 4.93 -13.90
N CYS A 430 -2.26 4.64 -14.83
CA CYS A 430 -3.34 5.56 -15.18
C CYS A 430 -4.41 5.61 -14.08
N THR A 431 -4.75 4.47 -13.47
CA THR A 431 -5.75 4.39 -12.40
C THR A 431 -5.30 5.10 -11.14
N LEU A 432 -4.06 4.86 -10.69
CA LEU A 432 -3.51 5.48 -9.49
C LEU A 432 -3.26 6.97 -9.70
N THR A 433 -2.84 7.40 -10.89
CA THR A 433 -2.73 8.85 -11.20
C THR A 433 -4.09 9.56 -11.06
N LYS A 434 -5.15 8.97 -11.62
CA LYS A 434 -6.53 9.50 -11.49
C LYS A 434 -7.00 9.48 -10.05
N PHE A 435 -6.79 8.37 -9.34
CA PHE A 435 -7.20 8.24 -7.95
C PHE A 435 -6.50 9.26 -7.06
N THR A 436 -5.19 9.44 -7.23
CA THR A 436 -4.39 10.45 -6.52
C THR A 436 -4.90 11.87 -6.74
N ASN A 437 -5.29 12.21 -7.97
CA ASN A 437 -5.93 13.50 -8.26
C ASN A 437 -7.30 13.65 -7.58
N GLN A 438 -8.10 12.58 -7.55
CA GLN A 438 -9.39 12.59 -6.86
C GLN A 438 -9.21 12.75 -5.35
N VAL A 439 -8.24 12.07 -4.74
CA VAL A 439 -7.87 12.21 -3.32
C VAL A 439 -7.43 13.64 -3.01
N ALA A 440 -6.54 14.22 -3.81
CA ALA A 440 -6.11 15.60 -3.64
C ALA A 440 -7.27 16.59 -3.76
N THR A 441 -8.19 16.36 -4.69
CA THR A 441 -9.39 17.19 -4.86
C THR A 441 -10.29 17.13 -3.63
N GLU A 442 -10.54 15.94 -3.09
CA GLU A 442 -11.32 15.75 -1.84
C GLU A 442 -10.65 16.46 -0.65
N ILE A 443 -9.34 16.30 -0.49
CA ILE A 443 -8.56 16.98 0.55
C ILE A 443 -8.70 18.50 0.43
N LYS A 444 -8.37 19.05 -0.74
CA LYS A 444 -8.36 20.50 -0.97
C LYS A 444 -9.75 21.10 -0.85
N SER A 445 -10.80 20.38 -1.27
CA SER A 445 -12.19 20.85 -1.12
C SER A 445 -12.61 21.10 0.33
N LYS A 446 -12.01 20.38 1.30
CA LYS A 446 -12.28 20.56 2.73
C LYS A 446 -11.33 21.54 3.40
N MET A 447 -10.11 21.67 2.90
CA MET A 447 -9.06 22.46 3.55
C MET A 447 -8.90 23.87 2.99
N CYS A 448 -9.40 24.13 1.78
CA CYS A 448 -9.12 25.35 1.03
C CYS A 448 -10.41 26.17 0.79
N PRO A 449 -10.88 26.93 1.80
CA PRO A 449 -12.16 27.65 1.72
C PRO A 449 -12.19 28.76 0.67
N LEU A 450 -11.02 29.21 0.21
CA LEU A 450 -10.88 30.25 -0.83
C LEU A 450 -10.74 29.68 -2.25
N GLY A 451 -10.95 28.36 -2.41
CA GLY A 451 -10.66 27.64 -3.65
C GLY A 451 -9.28 27.00 -3.63
N PHE A 452 -9.01 26.15 -4.63
CA PHE A 452 -7.77 25.41 -4.77
C PHE A 452 -7.42 25.20 -6.24
N ASN A 453 -6.14 24.96 -6.51
CA ASN A 453 -5.61 24.74 -7.84
C ASN A 453 -6.02 23.37 -8.40
N THR A 454 -6.72 23.39 -9.53
CA THR A 454 -7.18 22.18 -10.25
C THR A 454 -6.38 21.92 -11.54
N HIS A 455 -5.36 22.73 -11.83
CA HIS A 455 -4.52 22.55 -13.02
C HIS A 455 -3.70 21.26 -12.90
N ARG A 456 -3.65 20.47 -13.97
CA ARG A 456 -2.90 19.21 -14.04
C ARG A 456 -1.57 19.42 -14.75
N GLY A 457 -0.55 19.77 -13.99
CA GLY A 457 0.77 20.13 -14.53
C GLY A 457 1.94 19.32 -13.97
N ILE A 458 1.71 18.42 -13.01
CA ILE A 458 2.78 17.63 -12.39
C ILE A 458 2.97 16.36 -13.20
N SER A 459 4.00 16.33 -14.02
CA SER A 459 4.35 15.16 -14.80
C SER A 459 5.08 14.12 -13.94
N LEU A 460 4.63 12.86 -13.99
CA LEU A 460 5.32 11.72 -13.39
C LEU A 460 6.32 11.03 -14.35
N ASP A 461 6.54 11.63 -15.52
CA ASP A 461 7.66 11.30 -16.40
C ASP A 461 8.97 11.47 -15.63
N ALA A 462 9.80 10.42 -15.62
CA ALA A 462 11.07 10.39 -14.89
C ALA A 462 11.99 11.57 -15.26
N THR A 463 11.91 12.06 -16.50
CA THR A 463 12.73 13.17 -17.01
C THR A 463 12.19 14.55 -16.62
N LYS A 464 10.97 14.62 -16.10
CA LYS A 464 10.25 15.87 -15.77
C LYS A 464 9.77 15.93 -14.32
N THR A 465 10.06 14.91 -13.52
CA THR A 465 9.55 14.80 -12.15
C THR A 465 10.00 16.02 -11.34
N ALA A 466 9.03 16.75 -10.78
CA ALA A 466 9.27 17.92 -9.97
C ALA A 466 9.29 17.55 -8.48
N GLN A 467 10.16 18.21 -7.70
CA GLN A 467 10.19 18.05 -6.24
C GLN A 467 9.02 18.75 -5.54
N SER A 468 8.38 19.69 -6.23
CA SER A 468 7.29 20.52 -5.74
C SER A 468 6.12 20.46 -6.70
N ALA A 469 4.91 20.50 -6.14
CA ALA A 469 3.65 20.56 -6.84
C ALA A 469 3.29 21.99 -7.30
N TYR A 470 4.04 23.00 -6.90
CA TYR A 470 3.83 24.38 -7.34
C TYR A 470 4.23 24.59 -8.80
N ALA A 471 3.51 25.47 -9.48
CA ALA A 471 3.91 25.89 -10.83
C ALA A 471 5.29 26.57 -10.77
N LYS A 472 6.20 26.17 -11.64
CA LYS A 472 7.48 26.88 -11.78
C LYS A 472 7.19 28.29 -12.29
N SER A 473 7.68 29.29 -11.57
CA SER A 473 7.67 30.67 -12.07
C SER A 473 8.42 30.68 -13.39
N LEU A 474 7.77 31.17 -14.45
CA LEU A 474 8.44 31.52 -15.70
C LEU A 474 9.31 32.73 -15.40
N THR A 475 10.56 32.50 -15.00
CA THR A 475 11.59 33.53 -14.86
C THR A 475 12.37 33.67 -16.15
#